data_AF-A0A8U0ILP2-F1
#
_entry.id   AF-A0A8U0ILP2-F1
#
_cell.length_a   1.000
_cell.length_b   1.000
_cell.length_c   1.000
_cell.angle_alpha   90.00
_cell.angle_beta   90.00
_cell.angle_gamma   90.00
#
_symmetry.space_group_name_H-M   'P 1'
#
loop_
_entity.id
_entity.type
_entity.pdbx_description
1 polymer ?
#
loop_
_entity_poly.entity_id
_entity_poly.type
_entity_poly.pdbx_seq_one_letter_code
_entity_poly.pdbx_strand_id
1 'polypeptide(L)' 'MTLRGAVERLDTATTTNVAEKLSCEYDCAYYYLKKLEEDGTIRSEKIGNTILWHAE' A
#
# COMPACT_ATOMS: atom_id res chain seq x y z
N MET A 1 -3.91 8.81 11.94
CA MET A 1 -4.25 7.51 11.33
C MET A 1 -2.97 6.97 10.71
N THR A 2 -2.47 5.83 11.16
CA THR A 2 -1.17 5.26 10.73
C THR A 2 -1.31 4.49 9.42
N LEU A 3 -0.27 4.50 8.59
CA LEU A 3 -0.23 3.91 7.25
C LEU A 3 -0.59 2.43 7.22
N ARG A 4 -0.15 1.70 8.24
CA ARG A 4 -0.47 0.29 8.46
C ARG A 4 -1.99 0.04 8.54
N GLY A 5 -2.73 0.87 9.29
CA GLY A 5 -4.18 0.74 9.41
C GLY A 5 -4.95 1.14 8.16
N ALA A 6 -4.32 1.82 7.19
CA ALA A 6 -4.92 2.04 5.88
C ALA A 6 -4.86 0.77 5.01
N VAL A 7 -3.74 0.04 5.06
CA VAL A 7 -3.56 -1.22 4.31
C VAL A 7 -4.33 -2.37 4.96
N GLU A 8 -4.31 -2.51 6.29
CA GLU A 8 -5.05 -3.57 7.01
C GLU A 8 -6.58 -3.47 6.83
N ARG A 9 -7.10 -2.29 6.49
CA ARG A 9 -8.54 -2.08 6.20
C ARG A 9 -8.88 -2.25 4.73
N LEU A 10 -7.88 -2.34 3.87
CA LEU A 10 -8.00 -2.52 2.44
C LEU A 10 -7.45 -3.92 2.14
N ASP A 11 -8.33 -4.92 2.26
CA ASP A 11 -8.10 -6.33 1.89
C ASP A 11 -7.39 -6.48 0.52
N THR A 12 -7.55 -5.48 -0.35
CA THR A 12 -6.71 -5.26 -1.53
C THR A 12 -6.40 -3.78 -1.68
N ALA A 13 -5.20 -3.36 -1.30
CA ALA A 13 -4.79 -1.96 -1.37
C ALA A 13 -4.06 -1.68 -2.69
N THR A 14 -4.49 -0.69 -3.47
CA THR A 14 -3.65 -0.12 -4.54
C THR A 14 -2.91 1.09 -4.01
N THR A 15 -1.73 1.38 -4.58
CA THR A 15 -0.93 2.57 -4.23
C THR A 15 -1.76 3.85 -4.28
N THR A 16 -2.65 3.98 -5.27
CA THR A 16 -3.58 5.12 -5.40
C THR A 16 -4.57 5.19 -4.23
N ASN A 17 -5.18 4.07 -3.86
CA ASN A 17 -6.18 4.04 -2.78
C ASN A 17 -5.53 4.39 -1.42
N VAL A 18 -4.29 3.93 -1.22
CA VAL A 18 -3.47 4.27 -0.04
C VAL A 18 -3.11 5.77 -0.05
N ALA A 19 -2.70 6.31 -1.19
CA ALA A 19 -2.41 7.73 -1.36
C ALA A 19 -3.63 8.61 -1.03
N GLU A 20 -4.81 8.27 -1.55
CA GLU A 20 -6.06 8.97 -1.25
C GLU A 20 -6.43 8.87 0.23
N LYS A 21 -6.30 7.68 0.84
CA LYS A 21 -6.58 7.47 2.26
C LYS A 21 -5.69 8.28 3.18
N LEU A 22 -4.45 8.49 2.79
CA LEU A 22 -3.47 9.26 3.55
C LEU A 22 -3.47 10.74 3.16
N SER A 23 -4.24 11.13 2.13
CA SER A 23 -4.15 12.45 1.49
C SER A 23 -2.69 12.81 1.20
N CYS A 24 -1.95 11.87 0.62
CA CYS A 24 -0.54 11.99 0.32
C CYS A 24 -0.30 11.77 -1.18
N GLU A 25 0.85 12.23 -1.67
CA GLU A 25 1.23 12.00 -3.06
C GLU A 25 1.46 10.50 -3.33
N TYR A 26 1.20 10.08 -4.58
CA TYR A 26 1.38 8.69 -5.01
C TYR A 26 2.79 8.17 -4.71
N ASP A 27 3.81 9.00 -4.94
CA ASP A 27 5.21 8.66 -4.69
C ASP A 27 5.48 8.40 -3.20
N CYS A 28 4.91 9.22 -2.31
CA CYS A 28 5.00 8.99 -0.88
C CYS A 28 4.32 7.67 -0.49
N ALA A 29 3.08 7.43 -0.94
CA ALA A 29 2.38 6.18 -0.65
C ALA A 29 3.17 4.96 -1.14
N TYR A 30 3.72 5.04 -2.36
CA TYR A 30 4.55 3.99 -2.93
C TYR A 30 5.81 3.71 -2.10
N TYR A 31 6.53 4.76 -1.69
CA TYR A 31 7.72 4.65 -0.85
C TYR A 31 7.42 3.95 0.47
N TYR A 32 6.31 4.33 1.13
CA TYR A 32 5.90 3.71 2.39
C TYR A 32 5.47 2.25 2.21
N LEU A 33 4.73 1.93 1.16
CA LEU A 33 4.31 0.55 0.86
C LEU A 33 5.54 -0.34 0.59
N LYS A 34 6.51 0.16 -0.18
CA LYS A 34 7.79 -0.52 -0.37
C LYS A 34 8.50 -0.81 0.95
N LYS A 35 8.55 0.17 1.85
CA LYS A 35 9.16 -0.03 3.17
C LYS A 35 8.45 -1.09 4.00
N LEU A 36 7.11 -1.14 3.93
CA LEU A 36 6.34 -2.18 4.62
C LEU A 36 6.55 -3.56 4.00
N GLU A 37 6.79 -3.64 2.70
CA GLU A 37 7.17 -4.88 2.03
C GLU A 37 8.58 -5.34 2.44
N GLU A 38 9.54 -4.41 2.51
CA GLU A 38 10.89 -4.71 3.01
C GLU A 38 10.88 -5.17 4.48
N ASP A 39 9.95 -4.64 5.28
CA ASP A 39 9.72 -5.05 6.66
C ASP A 39 8.97 -6.40 6.78
N GLY A 40 8.47 -6.94 5.65
CA GLY A 40 7.72 -8.19 5.62
C GLY A 40 6.29 -8.09 6.15
N THR A 41 5.76 -6.88 6.29
CA THR A 41 4.38 -6.64 6.77
C THR A 41 3.34 -6.77 5.65
N ILE A 42 3.73 -6.47 4.41
CA ILE A 42 2.84 -6.54 3.24
C ILE A 42 3.57 -7.19 2.06
N ARG A 43 2.81 -7.61 1.05
CA ARG A 43 3.31 -8.15 -0.21
C ARG A 43 2.74 -7.40 -1.40
N SER A 44 3.58 -7.03 -2.37
CA SER A 44 3.08 -6.60 -3.68
C SER A 44 2.81 -7.78 -4.61
N GLU A 45 1.68 -7.72 -5.31
CA GLU A 45 1.34 -8.60 -6.42
C GLU A 45 0.99 -7.75 -7.64
N LYS A 46 1.71 -7.97 -8.74
CA LYS A 46 1.45 -7.27 -10.00
C LYS A 46 0.41 -8.02 -10.81
N ILE A 47 -0.83 -7.53 -10.84
CA ILE A 47 -1.89 -8.04 -11.69
C ILE A 47 -2.07 -7.11 -12.90
N GLY A 48 -1.62 -7.57 -14.06
CA GLY A 48 -1.68 -6.82 -15.32
C GLY A 48 -0.83 -5.54 -15.26
N ASN A 49 -1.50 -4.38 -15.30
CA ASN A 49 -0.85 -3.06 -15.25
C ASN A 49 -0.97 -2.38 -13.88
N THR A 50 -1.48 -3.08 -12.86
CA THR A 50 -1.71 -2.55 -11.52
C THR A 50 -0.92 -3.34 -10.49
N ILE A 51 -0.38 -2.63 -9.51
CA ILE A 51 0.27 -3.23 -8.34
C ILE A 51 -0.77 -3.26 -7.22
N LEU A 52 -1.10 -4.47 -6.77
CA LEU A 52 -1.90 -4.72 -5.60
C LEU A 52 -0.99 -4.99 -4.41
N TRP A 53 -1.39 -4.53 -3.25
CA TRP A 53 -0.70 -4.72 -2.00
C TRP A 53 -1.61 -5.50 -1.06
N HIS A 54 -1.08 -6.59 -0.52
CA HIS A 54 -1.75 -7.50 0.40
C HIS A 54 -1.07 -7.36 1.75
N ALA A 55 -1.82 -7.06 2.81
CA ALA A 55 -1.34 -7.26 4.18
C ALA A 55 -1.40 -8.76 4.48
N GLU A 56 -0.30 -9.34 4.96
CA GLU A 56 -0.33 -10.72 5.51
C GLU A 56 -0.92 -10.76 6.92
#